data_AF-A0A7W0UI63-F1
#
_entry.id   AF-A0A7W0UI63-F1
#
_cell.length_a   1.000
_cell.length_b   1.000
_cell.length_c   1.000
_cell.angle_alpha   90.00
_cell.angle_beta   90.00
_cell.angle_gamma   90.00
#
_symmetry.space_group_name_H-M   'P 1'
#
loop_
_entity.id
_entity.type
_entity.pdbx_description
1 polymer ?
#
loop_
_entity_poly.entity_id
_entity_poly.type
_entity_poly.pdbx_seq_one_letter_code
_entity_poly.pdbx_strand_id
1 'polypeptide(L)'
;MFATLSLLQRTLAKGSEMSELNTNQLHRLRSAANEIDRVLAEVSPKPNGQGAIGRAAAPEPRAETKMRRKWDFLNALDAAGGRVTAPELSRLGRERGYKSGRALNAYYRGEDPTLRKDGDKRELTAAGKRFVRSYDRLFGSVSR
;
A
#
# COMPACT_ATOMS: atom_id res chain seq x y z
N MET A 1 -16.60 -20.04 14.39
CA MET A 1 -15.45 -20.97 14.34
C MET A 1 -14.26 -20.24 13.74
N PHE A 2 -13.39 -19.68 14.58
CA PHE A 2 -12.15 -19.00 14.18
C PHE A 2 -10.98 -19.83 14.72
N ALA A 3 -10.24 -20.54 13.86
CA ALA A 3 -9.12 -21.37 14.32
C ALA A 3 -7.99 -21.63 13.30
N THR A 4 -7.81 -20.81 12.24
CA THR A 4 -6.74 -21.09 11.24
C THR A 4 -5.79 -19.94 10.95
N LEU A 5 -5.97 -18.75 11.52
CA LEU A 5 -5.09 -17.59 11.29
C LEU A 5 -4.05 -17.35 12.41
N SER A 6 -3.93 -18.27 13.39
CA SER A 6 -3.02 -18.08 14.53
C SER A 6 -1.62 -18.70 14.34
N LEU A 7 -1.42 -19.61 13.37
CA LEU A 7 -0.11 -20.24 13.17
C LEU A 7 0.88 -19.37 12.38
N LEU A 8 0.41 -18.56 11.42
CA LEU A 8 1.26 -17.70 10.60
C LEU A 8 1.69 -16.41 11.30
N GLN A 9 1.00 -16.01 12.37
CA GLN A 9 1.40 -14.85 13.19
C GLN A 9 2.30 -15.24 14.37
N ARG A 10 2.27 -16.50 14.84
CA ARG A 10 3.18 -16.97 15.90
C ARG A 10 4.61 -17.25 15.43
N THR A 11 4.85 -17.40 14.13
CA THR A 11 6.21 -17.53 13.59
C THR A 11 6.92 -16.17 13.40
N LEU A 12 6.17 -15.07 13.29
CA LEU A 12 6.76 -13.73 13.10
C LEU A 12 7.20 -13.06 14.42
N ALA A 13 7.00 -13.70 15.57
CA ALA A 13 7.47 -13.24 16.88
C ALA A 13 8.82 -13.87 17.31
N LYS A 14 9.48 -14.67 16.48
CA LYS A 14 10.89 -15.08 16.66
C LYS A 14 11.81 -14.14 15.89
N GLY A 15 11.84 -12.88 16.31
CA GLY A 15 12.56 -11.77 15.67
C GLY A 15 14.09 -11.77 15.80
N SER A 16 14.75 -12.93 15.86
CA SER A 16 16.23 -13.01 15.92
C SER A 16 16.88 -14.06 15.01
N GLU A 17 16.13 -14.76 14.15
CA GLU A 17 16.67 -15.77 13.21
C GLU A 17 16.34 -15.47 11.72
N MET A 18 15.90 -14.24 11.38
CA MET A 18 15.56 -13.84 10.00
C MET A 18 16.69 -13.14 9.22
N SER A 19 17.93 -13.20 9.70
CA SER A 19 19.13 -13.03 8.87
C SER A 19 19.63 -14.44 8.57
N GLU A 20 19.58 -15.03 7.39
CA GLU A 20 19.54 -14.51 6.03
C GLU A 20 18.77 -15.55 5.20
N LEU A 21 17.60 -15.22 4.65
CA LEU A 21 17.03 -16.07 3.60
C LEU A 21 17.96 -15.96 2.39
N ASN A 22 18.67 -17.04 2.06
CA ASN A 22 19.59 -17.00 0.94
C ASN A 22 18.82 -16.88 -0.39
N THR A 23 19.50 -16.47 -1.45
CA THR A 23 18.91 -16.21 -2.77
C THR A 23 18.08 -17.37 -3.31
N ASN A 24 18.47 -18.62 -3.01
CA ASN A 24 17.72 -19.81 -3.42
C ASN A 24 16.41 -19.98 -2.64
N GLN A 25 16.37 -19.60 -1.37
CA GLN A 25 15.13 -19.63 -0.57
C GLN A 25 14.15 -18.54 -1.03
N LEU A 26 14.65 -17.35 -1.36
CA LEU A 26 13.84 -16.29 -1.96
C LEU A 26 13.31 -16.69 -3.34
N HIS A 27 14.16 -17.32 -4.17
CA HIS A 27 13.74 -17.82 -5.48
C HIS A 27 12.66 -18.90 -5.35
N ARG A 28 12.81 -19.85 -4.41
CA ARG A 28 11.82 -20.89 -4.14
C ARG A 28 10.48 -20.31 -3.69
N LEU A 29 10.50 -19.31 -2.82
CA LEU A 29 9.28 -18.61 -2.39
C LEU A 29 8.61 -17.88 -3.55
N ARG A 30 9.39 -17.23 -4.42
CA ARG A 30 8.86 -16.54 -5.59
C ARG A 30 8.28 -17.50 -6.62
N SER A 31 8.93 -18.63 -6.86
CA SER A 31 8.41 -19.70 -7.71
C SER A 31 7.11 -20.27 -7.14
N ALA A 32 7.05 -20.55 -5.84
CA ALA A 32 5.84 -21.05 -5.19
C ALA A 32 4.67 -20.05 -5.29
N ALA A 33 4.94 -18.74 -5.11
CA ALA A 33 3.92 -17.71 -5.28
C ALA A 33 3.38 -17.65 -6.72
N ASN A 34 4.28 -17.68 -7.72
CA ASN A 34 3.87 -17.67 -9.13
C ASN A 34 3.08 -18.93 -9.52
N GLU A 35 3.42 -20.09 -8.95
CA GLU A 35 2.72 -21.34 -9.20
C GLU A 35 1.30 -21.31 -8.62
N ILE A 36 1.14 -20.76 -7.41
CA ILE A 36 -0.17 -20.53 -6.80
C ILE A 36 -1.00 -19.58 -7.67
N ASP A 37 -0.43 -18.47 -8.15
CA ASP A 37 -1.13 -17.53 -9.05
C ASP A 37 -1.57 -18.20 -10.36
N ARG A 38 -0.72 -19.07 -10.92
CA ARG A 38 -1.03 -19.82 -12.13
C ARG A 38 -2.17 -20.80 -11.92
N VAL A 39 -2.15 -21.57 -10.84
CA VAL A 39 -3.24 -22.50 -10.49
C VAL A 39 -4.53 -21.72 -10.26
N LEU A 40 -4.48 -20.58 -9.59
CA LEU A 40 -5.66 -19.71 -9.39
C LEU A 40 -6.21 -19.16 -10.72
N ALA A 41 -5.33 -18.88 -11.69
CA ALA A 41 -5.71 -18.45 -13.03
C ALA A 41 -6.29 -19.60 -13.88
N GLU A 42 -5.81 -20.83 -13.72
CA GLU A 42 -6.30 -22.02 -14.42
C GLU A 42 -7.66 -22.50 -13.87
N VAL A 43 -7.91 -22.33 -12.57
CA VAL A 43 -9.18 -22.70 -11.92
C VAL A 43 -10.23 -21.58 -12.03
N SER A 44 -9.84 -20.37 -12.42
CA SER A 44 -10.76 -19.25 -12.68
C SER A 44 -11.20 -19.25 -14.14
N PRO A 45 -12.50 -19.47 -14.48
CA PRO A 45 -12.93 -19.40 -15.86
C PRO A 45 -12.82 -17.95 -16.36
N LYS A 46 -12.07 -17.76 -17.46
CA LYS A 46 -11.99 -16.49 -18.19
C LYS A 46 -13.41 -16.00 -18.49
N PRO A 47 -13.77 -14.74 -18.18
CA PRO A 47 -15.04 -14.20 -18.65
C PRO A 47 -14.86 -13.88 -20.14
N ASN A 48 -15.38 -14.76 -20.98
CA ASN A 48 -15.72 -14.41 -22.35
C ASN A 48 -16.72 -13.26 -22.28
N GLY A 49 -16.41 -12.15 -22.95
CA GLY A 49 -17.28 -10.99 -22.97
C GLY A 49 -18.64 -11.33 -23.56
N GLN A 50 -19.69 -11.19 -22.75
CA GLN A 50 -21.01 -10.67 -23.13
C GLN A 50 -21.99 -10.78 -21.95
N GLY A 51 -22.51 -9.63 -21.52
CA GLY A 51 -23.75 -9.52 -20.73
C GLY A 51 -23.57 -9.45 -19.21
N ALA A 52 -24.00 -8.32 -18.64
CA ALA A 52 -24.30 -8.09 -17.21
C ALA A 52 -24.97 -9.33 -16.56
N ILE A 53 -24.69 -9.72 -15.31
CA ILE A 53 -25.16 -9.08 -14.06
C ILE A 53 -24.20 -9.43 -12.89
N GLY A 54 -23.73 -8.42 -12.16
CA GLY A 54 -23.61 -8.52 -10.69
C GLY A 54 -22.57 -9.44 -10.05
N ARG A 55 -21.41 -9.71 -10.66
CA ARG A 55 -20.26 -10.25 -9.89
C ARG A 55 -19.58 -9.07 -9.19
N ALA A 56 -20.00 -8.76 -7.97
CA ALA A 56 -19.29 -7.81 -7.12
C ALA A 56 -17.81 -8.21 -7.10
N ALA A 57 -16.95 -7.34 -7.61
CA ALA A 57 -15.51 -7.52 -7.50
C ALA A 57 -15.20 -7.88 -6.05
N ALA A 58 -14.45 -8.96 -5.83
CA ALA A 58 -14.05 -9.34 -4.49
C ALA A 58 -13.51 -8.08 -3.79
N PRO A 59 -14.00 -7.74 -2.59
CA PRO A 59 -13.65 -6.48 -1.96
C PRO A 59 -12.13 -6.39 -1.87
N GLU A 60 -11.57 -5.30 -2.40
CA GLU A 60 -10.13 -5.09 -2.36
C GLU A 60 -9.58 -5.41 -0.97
N PRO A 61 -8.47 -6.15 -0.88
CA PRO A 61 -7.83 -6.40 0.39
C PRO A 61 -7.65 -5.07 1.14
N ARG A 62 -8.06 -5.02 2.42
CA ARG A 62 -8.01 -3.78 3.23
C ARG A 62 -6.62 -3.12 3.24
N ALA A 63 -5.56 -3.89 2.99
CA ALA A 63 -4.19 -3.39 2.82
C ALA A 63 -4.02 -2.54 1.56
N GLU A 64 -4.58 -2.97 0.43
CA GLU A 64 -4.54 -2.27 -0.85
C GLU A 64 -5.31 -0.95 -0.78
N THR A 65 -6.51 -0.95 -0.21
CA THR A 65 -7.29 0.29 -0.01
C THR A 65 -6.54 1.31 0.85
N LYS A 66 -5.82 0.85 1.90
CA LYS A 66 -4.99 1.74 2.74
C LYS A 66 -3.79 2.27 1.97
N MET A 67 -3.14 1.44 1.15
CA MET A 67 -2.01 1.84 0.32
C MET A 67 -2.43 2.83 -0.76
N ARG A 68 -3.53 2.58 -1.48
CA ARG A 68 -4.10 3.52 -2.46
C ARG A 68 -4.40 4.85 -1.82
N ARG A 69 -5.14 4.85 -0.69
CA ARG A 69 -5.47 6.09 0.01
C ARG A 69 -4.23 6.87 0.45
N LYS A 70 -3.18 6.15 0.91
CA LYS A 70 -1.89 6.75 1.24
C LYS A 70 -1.25 7.37 -0.01
N TRP A 71 -1.27 6.66 -1.13
CA TRP A 71 -0.76 7.12 -2.42
C TRP A 71 -1.51 8.36 -2.91
N ASP A 72 -2.85 8.32 -2.97
CA ASP A 72 -3.71 9.43 -3.40
C ASP A 72 -3.34 10.75 -2.70
N PHE A 73 -3.17 10.67 -1.37
CA PHE A 73 -2.81 11.83 -0.56
C PHE A 73 -1.38 12.33 -0.83
N LEU A 74 -0.39 11.42 -0.86
CA LEU A 74 1.01 11.79 -1.07
C LEU A 74 1.27 12.27 -2.49
N ASN A 75 0.61 11.68 -3.49
CA ASN A 75 0.65 12.11 -4.88
C ASN A 75 0.04 13.50 -5.04
N ALA A 76 -1.10 13.77 -4.38
CA ALA A 76 -1.68 15.11 -4.38
C ALA A 76 -0.77 16.17 -3.72
N LEU A 77 -0.06 15.78 -2.66
CA LEU A 77 0.92 16.67 -2.03
C LEU A 77 2.14 16.92 -2.92
N ASP A 78 2.64 15.88 -3.60
CA ASP A 78 3.76 16.01 -4.55
C ASP A 78 3.37 16.90 -5.74
N ALA A 79 2.15 16.73 -6.27
CA ALA A 79 1.59 17.59 -7.32
C ALA A 79 1.41 19.05 -6.87
N ALA A 80 1.20 19.29 -5.57
CA ALA A 80 1.18 20.63 -4.97
C ALA A 80 2.58 21.21 -4.68
N GLY A 81 3.65 20.59 -5.22
CA GLY A 81 5.03 21.02 -5.03
C GLY A 81 5.76 20.39 -3.84
N GLY A 82 5.12 19.44 -3.15
CA GLY A 82 5.74 18.66 -2.08
C GLY A 82 6.01 19.42 -0.77
N ARG A 83 5.63 20.70 -0.68
CA ARG A 83 5.82 21.53 0.52
C ARG A 83 4.67 22.50 0.69
N VAL A 84 3.92 22.37 1.78
CA VAL A 84 2.73 23.18 2.07
C VAL A 84 2.72 23.63 3.53
N THR A 85 1.89 24.60 3.89
CA THR A 85 1.62 24.98 5.29
C THR A 85 0.75 23.94 6.01
N ALA A 86 0.68 24.02 7.34
CA ALA A 86 -0.18 23.12 8.12
C ALA A 86 -1.68 23.24 7.78
N PRO A 87 -2.25 24.45 7.55
CA PRO A 87 -3.64 24.59 7.08
C PRO A 87 -3.87 23.99 5.70
N GLU A 88 -2.95 24.20 4.75
CA GLU A 88 -3.03 23.64 3.40
C GLU A 88 -2.98 22.11 3.43
N LEU A 89 -2.09 21.53 4.22
CA LEU A 89 -2.03 20.07 4.39
C LEU A 89 -3.34 19.52 4.96
N SER A 90 -3.94 20.22 5.92
CA SER A 90 -5.20 19.82 6.54
C SER A 90 -6.36 19.92 5.55
N ARG A 91 -6.37 20.94 4.68
CA ARG A 91 -7.31 21.07 3.57
C ARG A 91 -7.14 19.91 2.58
N LEU A 92 -5.92 19.66 2.12
CA LEU A 92 -5.59 18.56 1.19
C LEU A 92 -6.03 17.20 1.77
N GLY A 93 -5.77 16.97 3.06
CA GLY A 93 -6.21 15.77 3.75
C GLY A 93 -7.73 15.60 3.70
N ARG A 94 -8.50 16.66 3.97
CA ARG A 94 -9.97 16.62 3.92
C ARG A 94 -10.49 16.34 2.51
N GLU A 95 -9.92 16.99 1.49
CA GLU A 95 -10.25 16.76 0.08
C GLU A 95 -9.99 15.29 -0.33
N ARG A 96 -9.02 14.62 0.31
CA ARG A 96 -8.71 13.19 0.12
C ARG A 96 -9.36 12.27 1.17
N GLY A 97 -10.41 12.74 1.85
CA GLY A 97 -11.26 11.93 2.74
C GLY A 97 -10.73 11.72 4.16
N TYR A 98 -9.66 12.42 4.59
CA TYR A 98 -9.17 12.38 5.97
C TYR A 98 -10.07 13.22 6.87
N LYS A 99 -10.62 12.59 7.91
CA LYS A 99 -11.58 13.21 8.83
C LYS A 99 -10.96 14.22 9.80
N SER A 100 -9.64 14.15 10.04
CA SER A 100 -8.96 15.09 10.96
C SER A 100 -7.44 15.11 10.75
N GLY A 101 -6.80 16.18 11.25
CA GLY A 101 -5.33 16.28 11.29
C GLY A 101 -4.64 15.17 12.09
N ARG A 102 -5.33 14.57 13.07
CA ARG A 102 -4.79 13.40 13.81
C ARG A 102 -4.57 12.20 12.90
N ALA A 103 -5.41 12.02 11.88
CA ALA A 103 -5.23 10.95 10.90
C ALA A 103 -3.95 11.14 10.05
N LEU A 104 -3.43 12.38 9.97
CA LEU A 104 -2.18 12.69 9.28
C LEU A 104 -0.95 12.48 10.16
N ASN A 105 -1.09 12.25 11.46
CA ASN A 105 0.05 12.03 12.36
C ASN A 105 0.86 10.78 12.00
N ALA A 106 0.22 9.77 11.40
CA ALA A 106 0.91 8.56 10.96
C ALA A 106 2.02 8.82 9.93
N TYR A 107 1.94 9.93 9.19
CA TYR A 107 2.90 10.27 8.13
C TYR A 107 4.23 10.83 8.65
N TYR A 108 4.28 11.22 9.94
CA TYR A 108 5.45 11.79 10.61
C TYR A 108 6.15 10.78 11.54
N ARG A 109 5.69 9.53 11.55
CA ARG A 109 6.15 8.49 12.48
C ARG A 109 6.77 7.33 11.72
N GLY A 110 7.58 6.55 12.41
CA GLY A 110 8.32 5.42 11.87
C GLY A 110 9.77 5.75 11.55
N GLU A 111 10.52 4.75 11.14
CA GLU A 111 11.93 4.84 10.77
C GLU A 111 12.14 5.73 9.52
N ASP A 112 11.21 5.62 8.56
CA ASP A 112 11.22 6.37 7.29
C ASP A 112 9.91 7.19 7.15
N PRO A 113 9.78 8.33 7.87
CA PRO A 113 8.57 9.14 7.82
C PRO A 113 8.39 9.75 6.42
N THR A 114 7.16 9.71 5.91
CA THR A 114 6.82 10.27 4.59
C THR A 114 6.65 11.79 4.60
N LEU A 115 6.44 12.39 5.77
CA LEU A 115 6.37 13.84 5.96
C LEU A 115 7.32 14.30 7.06
N ARG A 116 7.87 15.51 6.88
CA ARG A 116 8.66 16.23 7.88
C ARG A 116 7.97 17.56 8.23
N LYS A 117 8.15 17.99 9.48
CA LYS A 117 7.81 19.36 9.90
C LYS A 117 9.04 20.25 9.76
N ASP A 118 8.86 21.41 9.14
CA ASP A 118 9.88 22.44 8.99
C ASP A 118 9.24 23.79 9.31
N GLY A 119 9.29 24.19 10.59
CA GLY A 119 8.50 25.30 11.11
C GLY A 119 7.00 25.11 10.87
N ASP A 120 6.37 26.06 10.18
CA ASP A 120 4.96 25.95 9.75
C ASP A 120 4.77 25.10 8.49
N LYS A 121 5.85 24.76 7.78
CA LYS A 121 5.79 23.94 6.58
C LYS A 121 5.72 22.45 6.92
N ARG A 122 5.06 21.72 6.03
CA ARG A 122 4.91 20.26 5.99
C ARG A 122 5.46 19.82 4.65
N GLU A 123 6.52 19.04 4.70
CA GLU A 123 7.32 18.71 3.52
C GLU A 123 7.29 17.21 3.28
N LEU A 124 7.10 16.83 2.02
CA LEU A 124 7.20 15.47 1.54
C LEU A 124 8.68 15.05 1.52
N THR A 125 9.00 14.03 2.30
CA THR A 125 10.37 13.53 2.42
C THR A 125 10.79 12.72 1.18
N ALA A 126 12.08 12.38 1.11
CA ALA A 126 12.57 11.44 0.11
C ALA A 126 11.83 10.08 0.18
N ALA A 127 11.51 9.59 1.37
CA ALA A 127 10.73 8.37 1.57
C ALA A 127 9.31 8.50 1.02
N GLY A 128 8.64 9.65 1.26
CA GLY A 128 7.33 9.95 0.67
C GLY A 128 7.36 9.95 -0.86
N LYS A 129 8.35 10.61 -1.46
CA LYS A 129 8.54 10.64 -2.92
C LYS A 129 8.85 9.27 -3.51
N ARG A 130 9.67 8.46 -2.82
CA ARG A 130 9.93 7.06 -3.23
C ARG A 130 8.64 6.25 -3.22
N PHE A 131 7.81 6.40 -2.20
CA PHE A 131 6.54 5.68 -2.09
C PHE A 131 5.62 5.97 -3.27
N VAL A 132 5.44 7.25 -3.64
CA VAL A 132 4.61 7.65 -4.80
C VAL A 132 5.08 6.96 -6.07
N ARG A 133 6.38 7.10 -6.40
CA ARG A 133 6.97 6.47 -7.60
C ARG A 133 6.88 4.95 -7.60
N SER A 134 7.10 4.31 -6.46
CA SER A 134 7.01 2.85 -6.34
C SER A 134 5.59 2.36 -6.55
N TYR A 135 4.59 3.07 -6.01
CA TYR A 135 3.19 2.72 -6.22
C TYR A 135 2.79 2.87 -7.69
N ASP A 136 3.18 3.96 -8.36
CA ASP A 136 2.93 4.14 -9.80
C ASP A 136 3.58 3.04 -10.64
N ARG A 137 4.78 2.61 -10.28
CA ARG A 137 5.45 1.50 -10.97
C ARG A 137 4.74 0.17 -10.80
N LEU A 138 4.22 -0.10 -9.60
CA LEU A 138 3.61 -1.39 -9.25
C LEU A 138 2.15 -1.49 -9.70
N PHE A 139 1.41 -0.38 -9.68
CA PHE A 139 -0.04 -0.36 -9.90
C PHE A 139 -0.48 0.58 -11.03
N GLY A 140 0.34 1.55 -11.42
CA GLY A 140 0.02 2.52 -12.47
C GLY A 140 0.04 1.95 -13.90
N SER A 141 0.60 0.76 -14.10
CA SER A 141 0.51 0.02 -15.38
C SER A 141 -0.82 -0.71 -15.59
N VAL A 142 -1.71 -0.72 -14.58
CA VAL A 142 -2.99 -1.48 -14.61
C VAL A 142 -4.20 -0.57 -14.84
N SER A 143 -4.04 0.76 -14.77
CA SER A 143 -5.16 1.72 -14.77
C SER A 143 -5.13 2.73 -15.93
N ARG A 144 -4.74 2.33 -17.15
CA ARG A 144 -4.96 3.13 -18.36
C ARG A 144 -5.89 2.43 -19.33
#